data_AF-X1FQJ8-F1
#
_entry.id   AF-X1FQJ8-F1
#
_cell.length_a   1.000
_cell.length_b   1.000
_cell.length_c   1.000
_cell.angle_alpha   90.00
_cell.angle_beta   90.00
_cell.angle_gamma   90.00
#
_symmetry.space_group_name_H-M   'P 1'
#
loop_
_entity.id
_entity.type
_entity.pdbx_description
1 polymer ?
#
loop_
_entity_poly.entity_id
_entity_poly.type
_entity_poly.pdbx_seq_one_letter_code
_entity_poly.pdbx_strand_id
1 'polypeptide(L)'
;MLKPTEARVPKPGAVLHLYRDLWRLLRGERHIFVSAVVLLVAAQAVLLAVPVISGHALNALQLRGRAGLGEAGFWLSTVLLVALASWALHGPARILERRAALTVRRRMSAALIERLFSLPLSWHSENHSGATAHRIQQS
;
A
#
# COMPACT_ATOMS: atom_id res chain seq x y z
N MET A 1 -19.60 33.52 -13.42
CA MET A 1 -18.70 33.98 -12.33
C MET A 1 -18.42 32.78 -11.42
N LEU A 2 -17.30 32.08 -11.65
CA LEU A 2 -16.92 30.87 -10.90
C LEU A 2 -16.40 31.30 -9.52
N LYS A 3 -17.02 30.84 -8.44
CA LYS A 3 -16.52 31.05 -7.08
C LYS A 3 -15.14 30.37 -6.95
N PRO A 4 -14.12 31.02 -6.36
CA PRO A 4 -12.84 30.37 -6.10
C PRO A 4 -13.08 29.18 -5.18
N THR A 5 -12.59 28.00 -5.56
CA THR A 5 -12.62 26.81 -4.72
C THR A 5 -11.66 27.04 -3.57
N GLU A 6 -12.13 27.59 -2.45
CA GLU A 6 -11.33 27.65 -1.24
C GLU A 6 -10.90 26.23 -0.88
N ALA A 7 -9.59 26.00 -0.84
CA ALA A 7 -9.01 24.74 -0.39
C ALA A 7 -9.45 24.55 1.08
N ARG A 8 -10.47 23.70 1.29
CA ARG A 8 -10.94 23.39 2.64
C ARG A 8 -9.78 22.78 3.42
N VAL A 9 -9.27 23.53 4.39
CA VAL A 9 -8.29 23.03 5.35
C VAL A 9 -8.88 21.76 5.99
N PRO A 10 -8.20 20.61 5.92
CA PRO A 10 -8.73 19.36 6.46
C PRO A 10 -8.97 19.56 7.96
N LYS A 11 -10.19 19.22 8.40
CA LYS A 11 -10.56 19.29 9.82
C LYS A 11 -9.56 18.48 10.66
N PRO A 12 -9.21 18.92 11.88
CA PRO A 12 -8.42 18.11 12.79
C PRO A 12 -9.03 16.70 12.90
N GLY A 13 -8.23 15.66 12.69
CA GLY A 13 -8.70 14.26 12.70
C GLY A 13 -9.28 13.73 11.38
N ALA A 14 -9.26 14.48 10.27
CA ALA A 14 -9.71 14.02 8.96
C ALA A 14 -9.00 12.72 8.50
N VAL A 15 -7.69 12.62 8.75
CA VAL A 15 -6.88 11.44 8.41
C VAL A 15 -7.34 10.21 9.20
N LEU A 16 -7.60 10.36 10.51
CA LEU A 16 -8.08 9.27 11.34
C LEU A 16 -9.48 8.79 10.88
N HIS A 17 -10.34 9.73 10.49
CA HIS A 17 -11.64 9.38 9.91
C HIS A 17 -11.50 8.59 8.60
N LEU A 18 -10.56 8.97 7.73
CA LEU A 18 -10.27 8.23 6.50
C LEU A 18 -9.83 6.79 6.78
N TYR A 19 -8.87 6.60 7.70
CA TYR A 19 -8.43 5.24 8.09
C TYR A 19 -9.54 4.43 8.75
N ARG A 20 -10.39 5.07 9.55
CA ARG A 20 -11.56 4.42 10.16
C ARG A 20 -12.55 3.95 9.10
N ASP A 21 -12.82 4.78 8.10
CA ASP A 21 -13.73 4.45 7.01
C ASP A 21 -13.16 3.37 6.09
N LEU A 22 -11.85 3.42 5.79
CA LEU A 22 -11.13 2.34 5.11
C LEU A 22 -11.30 1.00 5.87
N TRP A 23 -11.07 1.00 7.18
CA TRP A 23 -11.21 -0.18 8.03
C TRP A 23 -12.65 -0.72 8.11
N ARG A 24 -13.64 0.18 7.99
CA ARG A 24 -15.06 -0.17 7.90
C ARG A 24 -15.41 -0.79 6.54
N LEU A 25 -14.88 -0.23 5.45
CA LEU A 25 -15.06 -0.74 4.10
C LEU A 25 -14.42 -2.12 3.92
N LEU A 26 -13.34 -2.40 4.64
CA LEU A 26 -12.68 -3.72 4.64
C LEU A 26 -13.38 -4.80 5.49
N ARG A 27 -14.54 -4.53 6.13
CA ARG A 27 -15.25 -5.54 6.95
C ARG A 27 -15.44 -6.88 6.20
N GLY A 28 -15.06 -8.00 6.81
CA GLY A 28 -15.07 -9.33 6.18
C GLY A 28 -13.80 -9.70 5.41
N GLU A 29 -13.01 -8.71 4.97
CA GLU A 29 -11.75 -8.90 4.20
C GLU A 29 -10.54 -8.27 4.91
N ARG A 30 -10.68 -7.95 6.21
CA ARG A 30 -9.61 -7.33 7.03
C ARG A 30 -8.36 -8.21 7.10
N HIS A 31 -8.55 -9.52 7.18
CA HIS A 31 -7.45 -10.48 7.25
C HIS A 31 -6.56 -10.39 6.01
N ILE A 32 -7.13 -10.15 4.81
CA ILE A 32 -6.35 -9.97 3.58
C ILE A 32 -5.47 -8.73 3.65
N PHE A 33 -6.04 -7.62 4.10
CA PHE A 33 -5.28 -6.37 4.26
C PHE A 33 -4.17 -6.52 5.31
N VAL A 34 -4.47 -7.12 6.46
CA VAL A 34 -3.47 -7.37 7.51
C VAL A 34 -2.37 -8.30 7.01
N SER A 35 -2.71 -9.40 6.33
CA SER A 35 -1.72 -10.31 5.72
C SER A 35 -0.83 -9.60 4.70
N ALA A 36 -1.39 -8.71 3.88
CA ALA A 36 -0.59 -7.90 2.95
C ALA A 36 0.43 -7.04 3.71
N VAL A 37 -0.01 -6.33 4.76
CA VAL A 37 0.87 -5.49 5.59
C VAL A 37 1.95 -6.33 6.28
N VAL A 38 1.57 -7.47 6.87
CA VAL A 38 2.53 -8.37 7.55
C VAL A 38 3.59 -8.86 6.57
N LEU A 39 3.22 -9.30 5.36
CA LEU A 39 4.16 -9.75 4.34
C LEU A 39 5.08 -8.62 3.85
N LEU A 40 4.55 -7.40 3.68
CA LEU A 40 5.36 -6.23 3.33
C LEU A 40 6.39 -5.92 4.40
N VAL A 41 5.99 -5.92 5.68
CA VAL A 41 6.90 -5.69 6.81
C VAL A 41 7.93 -6.81 6.90
N ALA A 42 7.53 -8.07 6.75
CA ALA A 42 8.44 -9.21 6.75
C ALA A 42 9.48 -9.10 5.62
N ALA A 43 9.08 -8.68 4.41
CA ALA A 43 10.00 -8.48 3.30
C ALA A 43 11.07 -7.41 3.63
N GLN A 44 10.69 -6.33 4.31
CA GLN A 44 11.65 -5.30 4.76
C GLN A 44 12.53 -5.80 5.90
N ALA A 45 11.97 -6.57 6.85
CA ALA A 45 12.73 -7.19 7.93
C ALA A 45 13.81 -8.13 7.40
N VAL A 46 13.52 -8.90 6.35
CA VAL A 46 14.51 -9.75 5.66
C VAL A 46 15.61 -8.90 5.01
N LEU A 47 15.27 -7.80 4.35
CA LEU A 47 16.28 -6.91 3.73
C LEU A 47 17.20 -6.22 4.74
N LEU A 48 16.76 -6.03 5.99
CA LEU A 48 17.61 -5.49 7.05
C LEU A 48 18.81 -6.40 7.38
N ALA A 49 18.82 -7.67 6.94
CA ALA A 49 19.98 -8.54 7.07
C ALA A 49 21.12 -8.20 6.09
N VAL A 50 20.81 -7.53 4.96
CA VAL A 50 21.79 -7.26 3.89
C VAL A 50 23.00 -6.46 4.40
N PRO A 51 22.88 -5.37 5.19
CA PRO A 51 24.03 -4.64 5.70
C PRO A 51 24.98 -5.51 6.54
N VAL A 52 24.43 -6.38 7.39
CA VAL A 52 25.22 -7.29 8.25
C VAL A 52 26.01 -8.28 7.38
N ILE A 53 25.33 -8.91 6.41
CA ILE A 53 25.94 -9.89 5.50
C ILE A 53 27.02 -9.23 4.63
N SER A 54 26.74 -8.04 4.11
CA SER A 54 27.72 -7.23 3.36
C SER A 54 28.93 -6.87 4.22
N GLY A 55 28.74 -6.57 5.50
CA GLY A 55 29.82 -6.36 6.45
C GLY A 55 30.74 -7.57 6.59
N HIS A 56 30.18 -8.78 6.65
CA HIS A 56 30.97 -10.01 6.67
C HIS A 56 31.75 -10.22 5.36
N ALA A 57 31.16 -9.93 4.20
CA ALA A 57 31.85 -10.01 2.91
C ALA A 57 33.06 -9.07 2.86
N LEU A 58 32.89 -7.82 3.32
CA LEU A 58 33.97 -6.84 3.37
C LEU A 58 35.08 -7.26 4.35
N ASN A 59 34.70 -7.72 5.55
CA ASN A 59 35.66 -8.18 6.55
C ASN A 59 36.51 -9.35 6.03
N ALA A 60 35.92 -10.30 5.29
CA ALA A 60 36.65 -11.40 4.69
C ALA A 60 37.77 -10.91 3.75
N LEU A 61 37.47 -9.90 2.92
CA LEU A 61 38.46 -9.30 2.02
C LEU A 61 39.49 -8.47 2.77
N GLN A 62 39.07 -7.67 3.76
CA GLN A 62 39.97 -6.79 4.52
C GLN A 62 40.99 -7.57 5.36
N LEU A 63 40.57 -8.66 6.01
CA LEU A 63 41.42 -9.42 6.91
C LEU A 63 42.29 -10.46 6.18
N ARG A 64 41.78 -11.06 5.10
CA ARG A 64 42.42 -12.21 4.43
C ARG A 64 42.89 -11.90 3.01
N GLY A 65 42.65 -10.70 2.49
CA GLY A 65 43.04 -10.28 1.15
C GLY A 65 42.52 -11.25 0.08
N ARG A 66 43.40 -11.71 -0.80
CA ARG A 66 43.06 -12.66 -1.87
C ARG A 66 42.56 -14.01 -1.36
N ALA A 67 43.03 -14.48 -0.20
CA ALA A 67 42.56 -15.74 0.38
C ALA A 67 41.09 -15.65 0.86
N GLY A 68 40.58 -14.44 1.10
CA GLY A 68 39.19 -14.20 1.50
C GLY A 68 38.17 -14.15 0.36
N LEU A 69 38.60 -14.26 -0.90
CA LEU A 69 37.70 -14.11 -2.07
C LEU A 69 36.56 -15.14 -2.08
N GLY A 70 36.85 -16.40 -1.72
CA GLY A 70 35.83 -17.44 -1.67
C GLY A 70 34.75 -17.17 -0.62
N GLU A 71 35.17 -16.74 0.57
CA GLU A 71 34.26 -16.38 1.67
C GLU A 71 33.44 -15.12 1.34
N ALA A 72 34.08 -14.10 0.78
CA ALA A 72 33.37 -12.91 0.30
C ALA A 72 32.34 -13.25 -0.79
N GLY A 73 32.68 -14.17 -1.70
CA GLY A 73 31.76 -14.70 -2.71
C GLY A 73 30.54 -15.39 -2.10
N PHE A 74 30.76 -16.24 -1.09
CA PHE A 74 29.66 -16.88 -0.34
C PHE A 74 28.72 -15.86 0.31
N TRP A 75 29.28 -14.85 0.98
CA TRP A 75 28.47 -13.80 1.61
C TRP A 75 27.70 -12.97 0.57
N LEU A 76 28.31 -12.65 -0.57
CA LEU A 76 27.61 -11.98 -1.69
C LEU A 76 26.49 -12.84 -2.28
N SER A 77 26.71 -14.13 -2.48
CA SER A 77 25.64 -15.06 -2.89
C SER A 77 24.50 -15.09 -1.86
N THR A 78 24.83 -15.03 -0.57
CA THR A 78 23.82 -14.96 0.50
C THR A 78 23.01 -13.67 0.44
N VAL A 79 23.61 -12.52 0.10
CA VAL A 79 22.87 -11.27 -0.15
C VAL A 79 21.84 -11.44 -1.27
N LEU A 80 22.23 -12.12 -2.36
CA LEU A 80 21.31 -12.40 -3.47
C LEU A 80 20.13 -13.26 -3.00
N LEU A 81 20.38 -14.31 -2.21
CA LEU A 81 19.32 -15.16 -1.65
C LEU A 81 18.37 -14.37 -0.73
N VAL A 82 18.91 -13.49 0.11
CA VAL A 82 18.10 -12.60 0.97
C VAL A 82 17.24 -11.65 0.16
N ALA A 83 17.80 -11.06 -0.91
CA ALA A 83 17.03 -10.20 -1.81
C ALA A 83 15.90 -10.97 -2.51
N LEU A 84 16.18 -12.19 -3.00
CA LEU A 84 15.17 -13.07 -3.60
C LEU A 84 14.08 -13.47 -2.59
N ALA A 85 14.45 -13.78 -1.36
CA ALA A 85 13.49 -14.12 -0.29
C ALA A 85 12.58 -12.93 0.03
N SER A 86 13.15 -11.72 0.17
CA SER A 86 12.35 -10.51 0.36
C SER A 86 11.41 -10.26 -0.83
N TRP A 87 11.90 -10.39 -2.06
CA TRP A 87 11.09 -10.26 -3.27
C TRP A 87 9.94 -11.27 -3.31
N ALA A 88 10.20 -12.53 -2.94
CA ALA A 88 9.22 -13.60 -2.90
C ALA A 88 8.12 -13.36 -1.85
N LEU A 89 8.42 -12.66 -0.75
CA LEU A 89 7.40 -12.21 0.21
C LEU A 89 6.63 -10.98 -0.29
N HIS A 90 7.35 -10.06 -0.93
CA HIS A 90 6.79 -8.79 -1.42
C HIS A 90 5.76 -9.01 -2.54
N GLY A 91 6.02 -9.93 -3.47
CA GLY A 91 5.14 -10.23 -4.61
C GLY A 91 3.70 -10.59 -4.20
N PRO A 92 3.50 -11.66 -3.40
CA PRO A 92 2.19 -12.02 -2.84
C PRO A 92 1.55 -10.89 -2.04
N ALA A 93 2.34 -10.14 -1.27
CA ALA A 93 1.85 -8.99 -0.51
C ALA A 93 1.18 -7.95 -1.42
N ARG A 94 1.78 -7.64 -2.57
CA ARG A 94 1.20 -6.71 -3.57
C ARG A 94 -0.09 -7.23 -4.19
N ILE A 95 -0.22 -8.54 -4.37
CA ILE A 95 -1.46 -9.15 -4.87
C ILE A 95 -2.59 -8.97 -3.83
N LEU A 96 -2.31 -9.26 -2.55
CA LEU A 96 -3.29 -9.08 -1.46
C LEU A 96 -3.67 -7.61 -1.26
N GLU A 97 -2.71 -6.70 -1.32
CA GLU A 97 -2.92 -5.25 -1.24
C GLU A 97 -3.87 -4.77 -2.34
N ARG A 98 -3.64 -5.19 -3.59
CA ARG A 98 -4.52 -4.85 -4.72
C ARG A 98 -5.92 -5.40 -4.54
N ARG A 99 -6.07 -6.63 -4.04
CA ARG A 99 -7.39 -7.20 -3.72
C ARG A 99 -8.13 -6.37 -2.67
N ALA A 100 -7.44 -5.97 -1.61
CA ALA A 100 -8.00 -5.10 -0.57
C ALA A 100 -8.43 -3.74 -1.16
N ALA A 101 -7.58 -3.11 -1.98
CA ALA A 101 -7.86 -1.84 -2.65
C ALA A 101 -9.09 -1.93 -3.58
N LEU A 102 -9.19 -2.98 -4.39
CA LEU A 102 -10.35 -3.21 -5.27
C LEU A 102 -11.63 -3.42 -4.46
N THR A 103 -11.55 -4.12 -3.32
CA THR A 103 -12.70 -4.32 -2.42
C THR A 103 -13.18 -3.00 -1.84
N VAL A 104 -12.26 -2.18 -1.34
CA VAL A 104 -12.55 -0.84 -0.81
C VAL A 104 -13.19 0.03 -1.88
N ARG A 105 -12.59 0.09 -3.07
CA ARG A 105 -13.11 0.88 -4.19
C ARG A 105 -14.54 0.48 -4.57
N ARG A 106 -14.79 -0.82 -4.76
CA ARG A 106 -16.14 -1.33 -5.10
C ARG A 106 -17.18 -0.94 -4.05
N ARG A 107 -16.86 -1.11 -2.77
CA ARG A 107 -17.78 -0.81 -1.66
C ARG A 107 -17.99 0.69 -1.48
N MET A 108 -16.96 1.50 -1.70
CA MET A 108 -17.07 2.95 -1.68
C MET A 108 -17.97 3.45 -2.80
N SER A 109 -17.75 3.00 -4.05
CA SER A 109 -18.62 3.36 -5.17
C SER A 109 -20.07 2.94 -4.93
N ALA A 110 -20.31 1.72 -4.42
CA ALA A 110 -21.66 1.27 -4.08
C ALA A 110 -22.34 2.19 -3.03
N ALA A 111 -21.63 2.54 -1.96
CA ALA A 111 -22.16 3.43 -0.93
C ALA A 111 -22.43 4.85 -1.44
N LEU A 112 -21.61 5.36 -2.36
CA LEU A 112 -21.83 6.66 -2.99
C LEU A 112 -23.04 6.64 -3.92
N ILE A 113 -23.22 5.57 -4.70
CA ILE A 113 -24.36 5.38 -5.59
C ILE A 113 -25.66 5.25 -4.78
N GLU A 114 -25.67 4.47 -3.70
CA GLU A 114 -26.82 4.34 -2.80
C GLU A 114 -27.22 5.70 -2.22
N ARG A 115 -26.25 6.47 -1.73
CA ARG A 115 -26.49 7.84 -1.25
C ARG A 115 -27.02 8.75 -2.34
N LEU A 116 -26.47 8.66 -3.55
CA LEU A 116 -26.92 9.44 -4.69
C LEU A 116 -28.40 9.20 -4.99
N PHE A 117 -28.86 7.96 -4.97
CA PHE A 117 -30.28 7.63 -5.21
C PHE A 117 -31.22 8.03 -4.05
N SER A 118 -30.69 8.24 -2.85
CA SER A 118 -31.49 8.71 -1.71
C SER A 118 -31.73 10.23 -1.70
N LEU A 119 -31.12 10.99 -2.63
CA LEU A 119 -31.24 12.44 -2.69
C LEU A 119 -32.59 12.88 -3.29
N PRO A 120 -33.11 14.06 -2.88
CA PRO A 120 -34.39 14.55 -3.39
C PRO A 120 -34.29 14.92 -4.88
N LEU A 121 -35.44 14.87 -5.58
CA LEU A 121 -35.50 15.18 -7.01
C LEU A 121 -35.00 16.60 -7.35
N SER A 122 -35.20 17.57 -6.45
CA SER A 122 -34.68 18.93 -6.59
C SER A 122 -33.15 18.95 -6.71
N TRP A 123 -32.46 18.14 -5.90
CA TRP A 123 -31.01 18.00 -5.99
C TRP A 123 -30.60 17.41 -7.35
N HIS A 124 -31.34 16.41 -7.85
CA HIS A 124 -31.08 15.82 -9.16
C HIS A 124 -31.32 16.80 -10.31
N SER A 125 -32.29 17.72 -10.19
CA SER A 125 -32.52 18.76 -11.21
C SER A 125 -31.43 19.84 -11.24
N GLU A 126 -30.79 20.10 -10.10
CA GLU A 126 -29.73 21.11 -9.96
C GLU A 126 -28.33 20.57 -10.29
N ASN A 127 -28.13 19.24 -10.24
CA ASN A 127 -26.82 18.60 -10.38
C ASN A 127 -26.74 17.74 -11.65
N HIS A 128 -25.80 18.06 -12.54
CA HIS A 128 -25.60 17.32 -13.77
C HIS A 128 -25.10 15.89 -13.50
N SER A 129 -25.76 14.92 -14.11
CA SER A 129 -25.47 13.49 -13.98
C SER A 129 -24.04 13.14 -14.41
N GLY A 130 -23.52 13.75 -15.48
CA GLY A 130 -22.15 13.54 -15.95
C GLY A 130 -21.08 13.99 -14.95
N ALA A 131 -21.26 15.17 -14.32
CA ALA A 131 -20.33 15.67 -13.31
C ALA A 131 -20.37 14.83 -12.03
N THR A 132 -21.53 14.29 -11.67
CA THR A 132 -21.71 13.43 -10.48
C THR A 132 -21.10 12.04 -10.71
N ALA A 133 -21.36 11.44 -11.88
CA ALA A 133 -20.79 10.15 -12.27
C ALA A 133 -19.24 10.20 -12.31
N HIS A 134 -18.69 11.29 -12.84
CA HIS A 134 -17.24 11.49 -12.89
C HIS A 134 -16.60 11.51 -11.49
N ARG A 135 -17.23 12.19 -10.52
CA ARG A 135 -16.73 12.24 -9.13
C ARG A 135 -16.75 10.88 -8.44
N ILE A 136 -17.77 10.07 -8.70
CA ILE A 136 -17.87 8.69 -8.18
C ILE A 136 -16.78 7.82 -8.81
N GLN A 137 -16.47 8.01 -10.10
CA GLN A 137 -15.43 7.25 -10.79
C GLN A 137 -14.00 7.64 -10.35
N GLN A 138 -13.80 8.91 -9.97
CA GLN A 138 -12.55 9.44 -9.42
C GLN A 138 -12.33 9.13 -7.93
N SER A 139 -13.33 8.54 -7.26
CA SER A 139 -13.23 8.04 -5.88
C SER A 139 -12.65 6.63 -5.83
#